data_AF-A0A3P9PD32-F1
#
_entry.id   AF-A0A3P9PD32-F1
#
_cell.length_a   1.000
_cell.length_b   1.000
_cell.length_c   1.000
_cell.angle_alpha   90.00
_cell.angle_beta   90.00
_cell.angle_gamma   90.00
#
_symmetry.space_group_name_H-M   'P 1'
#
loop_
_entity.id
_entity.type
_entity.pdbx_description
1 polymer ?
#
loop_
_entity_poly.entity_id
_entity_poly.type
_entity_poly.pdbx_seq_one_letter_code
_entity_poly.pdbx_strand_id
1 'polypeptide(L)'
;MTDILTLVFRTLSSQTGQNKDPTAGPPPPAPRSKILVVGEHRLSRSVLLLAAVTAASELGVRVAFFAQSQIQSLPECLQRCIATQNPEGLKKITFSYPRTLEELLQQVASLHESPCPPSLIIIDRLDGFLRGAVAGSHVGFHSGDESRAAHLAALLCDTAAFLTEVLEKRGSSSAPCRAIASFLSDADSGQESRDPSATDSILDVLDRYFQARCTLDRDRSYEAAAAAAQEAWHVYLSGTKIPDDLEDGPALAQEWKLFIFPEGLMEFKLV
;
A
#
# COMPACT_ATOMS: atom_id res chain seq x y z
N MET A 1 -11.05 -14.71 1.52
CA MET A 1 -10.77 -13.55 2.39
C MET A 1 -10.37 -12.39 1.49
N THR A 2 -10.95 -11.20 1.70
CA THR A 2 -10.69 -10.03 0.85
C THR A 2 -9.37 -9.34 1.28
N ASP A 3 -8.66 -8.78 0.30
CA ASP A 3 -7.50 -7.93 0.58
C ASP A 3 -7.89 -6.66 1.39
N ILE A 4 -6.95 -6.12 2.18
CA ILE A 4 -7.19 -4.95 3.03
C ILE A 4 -7.48 -3.71 2.18
N LEU A 5 -6.80 -3.50 1.04
CA LEU A 5 -7.07 -2.35 0.18
C LEU A 5 -8.43 -2.47 -0.49
N THR A 6 -8.79 -3.66 -0.98
CA THR A 6 -10.15 -3.90 -1.49
C THR A 6 -11.22 -3.64 -0.44
N LEU A 7 -10.97 -3.99 0.84
CA LEU A 7 -11.88 -3.67 1.94
C LEU A 7 -11.98 -2.15 2.14
N VAL A 8 -10.86 -1.45 2.20
CA VAL A 8 -10.81 0.02 2.32
C VAL A 8 -11.63 0.68 1.21
N PHE A 9 -11.35 0.34 -0.05
CA PHE A 9 -12.02 0.97 -1.19
C PHE A 9 -13.52 0.68 -1.20
N ARG A 10 -13.93 -0.56 -0.88
CA ARG A 10 -15.35 -0.91 -0.76
C ARG A 10 -16.05 -0.16 0.38
N THR A 11 -15.43 -0.10 1.55
CA THR A 11 -16.01 0.58 2.73
C THR A 11 -16.22 2.06 2.44
N LEU A 12 -15.26 2.71 1.77
CA LEU A 12 -15.37 4.12 1.39
C LEU A 12 -16.36 4.35 0.24
N SER A 13 -16.49 3.42 -0.71
CA SER A 13 -17.52 3.46 -1.75
C SER A 13 -18.95 3.34 -1.19
N SER A 14 -19.16 2.50 -0.18
CA SER A 14 -20.48 2.27 0.40
C SER A 14 -20.95 3.40 1.32
N GLN A 15 -20.04 4.22 1.87
CA GLN A 15 -20.41 5.32 2.77
C GLN A 15 -20.99 6.54 2.03
N THR A 16 -20.73 6.69 0.73
CA THR A 16 -21.22 7.83 -0.08
C THR A 16 -22.44 7.50 -0.93
N GLY A 17 -22.83 6.21 -1.04
CA GLY A 17 -24.02 5.76 -1.77
C GLY A 17 -25.19 5.42 -0.85
N GLN A 18 -26.38 5.99 -1.10
CA GLN A 18 -27.62 5.46 -0.53
C GLN A 18 -27.76 3.97 -0.84
N ASN A 19 -28.14 3.19 0.19
CA ASN A 19 -28.55 1.79 0.16
C ASN A 19 -28.95 1.30 -1.24
N LYS A 20 -28.09 0.48 -1.85
CA LYS A 20 -28.49 -0.44 -2.91
C LYS A 20 -27.84 -1.79 -2.63
N ASP A 21 -28.70 -2.82 -2.62
CA ASP A 21 -28.37 -4.21 -2.33
C ASP A 21 -27.09 -4.68 -3.02
N PRO A 22 -26.32 -5.58 -2.38
CA PRO A 22 -25.08 -6.10 -2.94
C PRO A 22 -25.41 -7.06 -4.08
N THR A 23 -25.52 -6.53 -5.30
CA THR A 23 -25.45 -7.38 -6.49
C THR A 23 -24.05 -7.98 -6.55
N ALA A 24 -24.00 -9.30 -6.66
CA ALA A 24 -22.80 -10.13 -6.61
C ALA A 24 -21.75 -9.67 -7.64
N GLY A 25 -20.78 -8.91 -7.16
CA GLY A 25 -19.53 -8.66 -7.89
C GLY A 25 -18.77 -9.97 -8.10
N PRO A 26 -17.79 -9.98 -9.03
CA PRO A 26 -16.97 -11.14 -9.31
C PRO A 26 -16.33 -11.69 -8.02
N PRO A 27 -16.07 -13.01 -7.94
CA PRO A 27 -15.52 -13.63 -6.74
C PRO A 27 -14.25 -12.89 -6.31
N PRO A 28 -14.09 -12.60 -5.00
CA PRO A 28 -12.92 -11.87 -4.52
C PRO A 28 -11.67 -12.65 -4.94
N PRO A 29 -10.68 -11.99 -5.57
CA PRO A 29 -9.42 -12.65 -5.89
C PRO A 29 -8.81 -13.24 -4.62
N ALA A 30 -7.98 -14.28 -4.79
CA ALA A 30 -7.27 -14.90 -3.66
C ALA A 30 -6.57 -13.81 -2.82
N PRO A 31 -6.59 -13.92 -1.48
CA PRO A 31 -6.04 -12.91 -0.60
C PRO A 31 -4.55 -12.70 -0.93
N ARG A 32 -4.25 -11.52 -1.49
CA ARG A 32 -2.88 -11.08 -1.76
C ARG A 32 -2.26 -10.68 -0.43
N SER A 33 -1.16 -11.31 -0.07
CA SER A 33 -0.47 -11.02 1.18
C SER A 33 0.56 -9.91 1.04
N LYS A 34 0.93 -9.52 -0.18
CA LYS A 34 1.99 -8.54 -0.45
C LYS A 34 1.55 -7.59 -1.56
N ILE A 35 1.40 -6.31 -1.25
CA ILE A 35 0.95 -5.29 -2.21
C ILE A 35 1.93 -4.12 -2.28
N LEU A 36 2.27 -3.73 -3.49
CA LEU A 36 2.99 -2.50 -3.78
C LEU A 36 2.00 -1.41 -4.24
N VAL A 37 1.92 -0.31 -3.51
CA VAL A 37 1.15 0.89 -3.89
C VAL A 37 2.06 1.80 -4.69
N VAL A 38 1.75 2.05 -5.96
CA VAL A 38 2.56 2.88 -6.86
C VAL A 38 1.80 4.15 -7.20
N GLY A 39 2.42 5.30 -6.97
CA GLY A 39 1.87 6.61 -7.31
C GLY A 39 2.27 7.70 -6.33
N GLU A 40 1.64 8.88 -6.43
CA GLU A 40 2.05 10.07 -5.69
C GLU A 40 2.07 9.87 -4.16
N HIS A 41 3.14 10.33 -3.51
CA HIS A 41 3.38 10.15 -2.07
C HIS A 41 2.21 10.58 -1.17
N ARG A 42 1.57 11.71 -1.48
CA ARG A 42 0.48 12.26 -0.66
C ARG A 42 -0.73 11.32 -0.64
N LEU A 43 -1.07 10.80 -1.82
CA LEU A 43 -2.20 9.90 -1.97
C LEU A 43 -1.89 8.51 -1.43
N SER A 44 -0.73 7.97 -1.80
CA SER A 44 -0.21 6.70 -1.29
C SER A 44 -0.24 6.65 0.24
N ARG A 45 0.29 7.68 0.92
CA ARG A 45 0.26 7.76 2.38
C ARG A 45 -1.17 7.76 2.94
N SER A 46 -2.09 8.46 2.30
CA SER A 46 -3.50 8.49 2.73
C SER A 46 -4.15 7.12 2.63
N VAL A 47 -3.92 6.40 1.52
CA VAL A 47 -4.37 5.01 1.32
C VAL A 47 -3.74 4.06 2.35
N LEU A 48 -2.44 4.19 2.61
CA LEU A 48 -1.75 3.38 3.62
C LEU A 48 -2.30 3.61 5.03
N LEU A 49 -2.59 4.85 5.41
CA LEU A 49 -3.20 5.18 6.70
C LEU A 49 -4.62 4.62 6.81
N LEU A 50 -5.41 4.72 5.74
CA LEU A 50 -6.73 4.08 5.68
C LEU A 50 -6.63 2.57 5.89
N ALA A 51 -5.69 1.90 5.21
CA ALA A 51 -5.44 0.47 5.37
C ALA A 51 -5.04 0.10 6.80
N ALA A 52 -4.17 0.90 7.43
CA ALA A 52 -3.75 0.69 8.81
C ALA A 52 -4.93 0.79 9.80
N VAL A 53 -5.76 1.84 9.66
CA VAL A 53 -6.92 2.07 10.52
C VAL A 53 -7.98 1.00 10.31
N THR A 54 -8.32 0.65 9.07
CA THR A 54 -9.26 -0.43 8.77
C THR A 54 -8.79 -1.77 9.35
N ALA A 55 -7.51 -2.11 9.18
CA ALA A 55 -6.95 -3.33 9.75
C ALA A 55 -7.03 -3.34 11.29
N ALA A 56 -6.73 -2.22 11.93
CA ALA A 56 -6.71 -2.12 13.38
C ALA A 56 -8.11 -2.06 14.02
N SER A 57 -9.01 -1.27 13.43
CA SER A 57 -10.34 -0.98 13.98
C SER A 57 -11.40 -1.99 13.53
N GLU A 58 -11.41 -2.39 12.26
CA GLU A 58 -12.44 -3.29 11.70
C GLU A 58 -12.02 -4.75 11.79
N LEU A 59 -10.77 -5.07 11.43
CA LEU A 59 -10.25 -6.45 11.51
C LEU A 59 -9.68 -6.78 12.89
N GLY A 60 -9.45 -5.77 13.73
CA GLY A 60 -8.94 -5.95 15.07
C GLY A 60 -7.51 -6.48 15.14
N VAL A 61 -6.74 -6.40 14.05
CA VAL A 61 -5.36 -6.92 13.98
C VAL A 61 -4.32 -5.86 14.34
N ARG A 62 -3.10 -6.30 14.66
CA ARG A 62 -1.98 -5.39 14.93
C ARG A 62 -1.28 -4.99 13.65
N VAL A 63 -0.88 -3.72 13.59
CA VAL A 63 -0.24 -3.10 12.42
C VAL A 63 1.11 -2.51 12.85
N ALA A 64 2.18 -2.84 12.13
CA ALA A 64 3.46 -2.15 12.20
C ALA A 64 3.56 -1.18 11.01
N PHE A 65 3.63 0.12 11.28
CA PHE A 65 3.65 1.17 10.26
C PHE A 65 4.98 1.90 10.29
N PHE A 66 5.76 1.79 9.22
CA PHE A 66 7.07 2.43 9.06
C PHE A 66 6.98 3.62 8.12
N ALA A 67 7.55 4.76 8.50
CA ALA A 67 7.63 5.95 7.65
C ALA A 67 8.88 6.79 7.94
N GLN A 68 9.46 7.45 6.94
CA GLN A 68 10.62 8.32 7.19
C GLN A 68 10.29 9.59 8.00
N SER A 69 9.03 10.00 8.04
CA SER A 69 8.56 11.24 8.66
C SER A 69 7.40 10.98 9.60
N GLN A 70 7.34 11.73 10.70
CA GLN A 70 6.20 11.69 11.62
C GLN A 70 4.89 12.05 10.92
N ILE A 71 3.84 11.28 11.22
CA ILE A 71 2.49 11.55 10.74
C ILE A 71 1.91 12.64 11.64
N GLN A 72 1.68 13.83 11.07
CA GLN A 72 1.18 14.99 11.82
C GLN A 72 -0.34 14.99 11.95
N SER A 73 -1.04 14.43 10.98
CA SER A 73 -2.50 14.34 10.96
C SER A 73 -2.95 13.10 10.21
N LEU A 74 -4.14 12.62 10.56
CA LEU A 74 -4.83 11.60 9.78
C LEU A 74 -5.58 12.26 8.63
N PRO A 75 -5.70 11.59 7.47
CA PRO A 75 -6.53 12.03 6.34
C PRO A 75 -7.92 12.48 6.79
N GLU A 76 -8.49 13.51 6.17
CA GLU A 76 -9.80 14.06 6.57
C GLU A 76 -10.93 13.05 6.41
N CYS A 77 -10.84 12.16 5.41
CA CYS A 77 -11.73 11.00 5.27
C CYS A 77 -11.69 10.09 6.52
N LEU A 78 -10.50 9.87 7.09
CA LEU A 78 -10.34 9.14 8.33
C LEU A 78 -10.87 9.90 9.53
N GLN A 79 -10.67 11.21 9.62
CA GLN A 79 -11.19 11.99 10.76
C GLN A 79 -12.71 11.88 10.91
N ARG A 80 -13.44 11.86 9.79
CA ARG A 80 -14.90 11.64 9.79
C ARG A 80 -15.28 10.19 10.14
N CYS A 81 -14.51 9.20 9.69
CA CYS A 81 -14.72 7.79 10.04
C CYS A 81 -14.37 7.50 11.52
N ILE A 82 -13.34 8.14 12.07
CA ILE A 82 -12.87 7.90 13.44
C ILE A 82 -13.90 8.37 14.47
N ALA A 83 -14.69 9.40 14.15
CA ALA A 83 -15.81 9.82 15.00
C ALA A 83 -16.86 8.70 15.22
N THR A 84 -16.90 7.69 14.35
CA THR A 84 -17.80 6.53 14.46
C THR A 84 -17.07 5.22 14.78
N GLN A 85 -15.72 5.21 14.76
CA GLN A 85 -14.92 4.02 15.04
C GLN A 85 -14.41 3.97 16.48
N ASN A 86 -14.11 2.75 16.94
CA ASN A 86 -13.59 2.50 18.29
C ASN A 86 -12.14 3.04 18.41
N PRO A 87 -11.87 4.07 19.24
CA PRO A 87 -10.52 4.64 19.39
C PRO A 87 -9.51 3.63 19.97
N GLU A 88 -9.98 2.58 20.64
CA GLU A 88 -9.12 1.48 21.13
C GLU A 88 -8.48 0.69 19.99
N GLY A 89 -9.08 0.70 18.79
CA GLY A 89 -8.51 0.08 17.59
C GLY A 89 -7.17 0.70 17.21
N LEU A 90 -7.05 2.04 17.30
CA LEU A 90 -5.83 2.77 16.94
C LEU A 90 -4.63 2.37 17.81
N LYS A 91 -4.84 1.91 19.05
CA LYS A 91 -3.76 1.41 19.92
C LYS A 91 -3.08 0.14 19.38
N LYS A 92 -3.69 -0.54 18.40
CA LYS A 92 -3.11 -1.70 17.72
C LYS A 92 -2.15 -1.32 16.59
N ILE A 93 -2.03 -0.03 16.27
CA ILE A 93 -1.08 0.47 15.28
C ILE A 93 0.18 0.96 16.00
N THR A 94 1.32 0.36 15.68
CA THR A 94 2.64 0.81 16.14
C THR A 94 3.31 1.58 15.01
N PHE A 95 3.52 2.87 15.22
CA PHE A 95 4.26 3.72 14.29
C PHE A 95 5.75 3.73 14.62
N SER A 96 6.59 3.53 13.61
CA SER A 96 8.04 3.57 13.70
C SER A 96 8.61 4.47 12.60
N TYR A 97 9.64 5.25 12.94
CA TYR A 97 10.14 6.29 12.06
C TYR A 97 11.64 6.15 11.73
N PRO A 98 12.05 5.05 11.08
CA PRO A 98 13.44 4.88 10.67
C PRO A 98 13.83 5.98 9.68
N ARG A 99 15.03 6.54 9.85
CA ARG A 99 15.58 7.61 9.02
C ARG A 99 16.44 7.07 7.88
N THR A 100 17.01 5.87 8.06
CA THR A 100 17.86 5.21 7.05
C THR A 100 17.32 3.84 6.67
N LEU A 101 17.87 3.29 5.59
CA LEU A 101 17.53 1.93 5.16
C LEU A 101 17.97 0.89 6.21
N GLU A 102 19.13 1.08 6.82
CA GLU A 102 19.69 0.18 7.82
C GLU A 102 18.81 0.13 9.07
N GLU A 103 18.32 1.29 9.53
CA GLU A 103 17.34 1.35 10.63
C GLU A 103 16.05 0.63 10.27
N LEU A 104 15.54 0.81 9.04
CA LEU A 104 14.35 0.11 8.58
C LEU A 104 14.56 -1.41 8.53
N LEU A 105 15.67 -1.88 7.96
CA LEU A 105 16.01 -3.30 7.89
C LEU A 105 16.11 -3.90 9.29
N GLN A 106 16.80 -3.23 10.22
CA GLN A 106 16.92 -3.69 11.59
C GLN A 106 15.57 -3.77 12.30
N GLN A 107 14.71 -2.77 12.12
CA GLN A 107 13.38 -2.75 12.75
C GLN A 107 12.45 -3.81 12.17
N VAL A 108 12.41 -3.96 10.84
CA VAL A 108 11.63 -5.03 10.18
C VAL A 108 12.12 -6.40 10.63
N ALA A 109 13.44 -6.63 10.66
CA ALA A 109 14.01 -7.87 11.14
C ALA A 109 13.58 -8.14 12.59
N SER A 110 13.62 -7.14 13.47
CA SER A 110 13.25 -7.29 14.89
C SER A 110 11.77 -7.63 15.16
N LEU A 111 10.88 -7.53 14.18
CA LEU A 111 9.45 -7.87 14.35
C LEU A 111 9.23 -9.32 14.79
N HIS A 112 10.16 -10.23 14.45
CA HIS A 112 10.10 -11.64 14.87
C HIS A 112 10.21 -11.83 16.40
N GLU A 113 10.80 -10.85 17.10
CA GLU A 113 10.99 -10.86 18.56
C GLU A 113 9.80 -10.27 19.32
N SER A 114 8.82 -9.69 18.59
CA SER A 114 7.69 -9.01 19.22
C SER A 114 6.81 -9.99 20.02
N PRO A 115 6.52 -9.71 21.31
CA PRO A 115 5.59 -10.53 22.10
C PRO A 115 4.15 -10.47 21.54
N CYS A 116 3.87 -9.43 20.75
CA CYS A 116 2.59 -9.15 20.13
C CYS A 116 2.81 -9.01 18.61
N PRO A 117 2.96 -10.11 17.87
CA PRO A 117 3.28 -10.08 16.45
C PRO A 117 2.21 -9.30 15.66
N PRO A 118 2.61 -8.43 14.71
CA PRO A 118 1.68 -7.76 13.81
C PRO A 118 1.17 -8.72 12.73
N SER A 119 -0.06 -8.49 12.28
CA SER A 119 -0.65 -9.20 11.13
C SER A 119 -0.60 -8.36 9.85
N LEU A 120 -0.14 -7.12 9.94
CA LEU A 120 0.06 -6.21 8.81
C LEU A 120 1.33 -5.38 9.03
N ILE A 121 2.20 -5.37 8.04
CA ILE A 121 3.38 -4.51 7.94
C ILE A 121 3.10 -3.48 6.84
N ILE A 122 3.33 -2.20 7.15
CA ILE A 122 3.18 -1.10 6.19
C ILE A 122 4.49 -0.32 6.11
N ILE A 123 4.98 -0.05 4.91
CA ILE A 123 6.11 0.86 4.67
C ILE A 123 5.66 2.01 3.77
N ASP A 124 5.66 3.22 4.32
CA ASP A 124 5.45 4.46 3.59
C ASP A 124 6.77 4.95 2.95
N ARG A 125 6.68 5.36 1.68
CA ARG A 125 7.75 5.88 0.84
C ARG A 125 9.02 5.01 0.80
N LEU A 126 8.86 3.78 0.34
CA LEU A 126 9.95 2.82 0.14
C LEU A 126 11.09 3.42 -0.71
N ASP A 127 10.73 4.17 -1.75
CA ASP A 127 11.66 4.93 -2.61
C ASP A 127 12.62 5.82 -1.81
N GLY A 128 12.13 6.48 -0.76
CA GLY A 128 12.94 7.39 0.06
C GLY A 128 14.04 6.65 0.83
N PHE A 129 13.84 5.37 1.14
CA PHE A 129 14.86 4.53 1.78
C PHE A 129 15.85 3.94 0.79
N LEU A 130 15.40 3.68 -0.44
CA LEU A 130 16.22 3.06 -1.49
C LEU A 130 17.12 4.09 -2.17
N ARG A 131 16.58 5.26 -2.50
CA ARG A 131 17.29 6.33 -3.24
C ARG A 131 18.07 7.29 -2.33
N GLY A 132 17.99 7.10 -1.00
CA GLY A 132 18.70 7.91 -0.01
C GLY A 132 20.13 7.44 0.24
N ALA A 133 21.07 8.38 0.16
CA ALA A 133 22.50 8.31 0.55
C ALA A 133 23.56 8.17 -0.56
N VAL A 134 23.51 8.95 -1.64
CA VAL A 134 24.76 9.39 -2.34
C VAL A 134 24.61 10.81 -2.92
N ALA A 135 24.60 11.82 -2.06
CA ALA A 135 25.00 13.17 -2.48
C ALA A 135 26.55 13.20 -2.45
N GLY A 136 27.22 12.62 -3.45
CA GLY A 136 28.69 12.64 -3.42
C GLY A 136 29.50 11.88 -4.46
N SER A 137 28.94 11.02 -5.31
CA SER A 137 29.76 10.37 -6.35
C SER A 137 28.99 10.22 -7.66
N HIS A 138 29.46 10.97 -8.64
CA HIS A 138 29.19 10.74 -10.05
C HIS A 138 29.47 9.27 -10.44
N VAL A 139 28.70 8.80 -11.43
CA VAL A 139 28.93 7.61 -12.28
C VAL A 139 28.42 6.26 -11.75
N GLY A 140 27.19 5.89 -12.18
CA GLY A 140 27.03 4.67 -13.00
C GLY A 140 26.76 3.31 -12.35
N PHE A 141 26.19 3.19 -11.15
CA PHE A 141 25.81 1.87 -10.61
C PHE A 141 24.36 1.79 -10.11
N HIS A 142 23.40 1.69 -11.04
CA HIS A 142 22.00 1.35 -10.77
C HIS A 142 21.83 0.02 -9.99
N SER A 143 22.83 -0.87 -10.07
CA SER A 143 22.88 -2.16 -9.37
C SER A 143 22.81 -2.04 -7.83
N GLY A 144 23.27 -0.92 -7.25
CA GLY A 144 23.25 -0.71 -5.80
C GLY A 144 21.83 -0.58 -5.24
N ASP A 145 21.01 0.25 -5.88
CA ASP A 145 19.64 0.50 -5.43
C ASP A 145 18.72 -0.69 -5.71
N GLU A 146 18.93 -1.39 -6.82
CA GLU A 146 18.25 -2.67 -7.12
C GLU A 146 18.57 -3.73 -6.07
N SER A 147 19.83 -3.86 -5.66
CA SER A 147 20.24 -4.81 -4.62
C SER A 147 19.64 -4.45 -3.26
N ARG A 148 19.58 -3.16 -2.92
CA ARG A 148 18.91 -2.65 -1.71
C ARG A 148 17.41 -2.95 -1.74
N ALA A 149 16.76 -2.76 -2.89
CA ALA A 149 15.35 -3.05 -3.09
C ALA A 149 15.05 -4.54 -2.94
N ALA A 150 15.85 -5.40 -3.60
CA ALA A 150 15.75 -6.85 -3.49
C ALA A 150 15.93 -7.32 -2.04
N HIS A 151 16.95 -6.79 -1.34
CA HIS A 151 17.22 -7.15 0.05
C HIS A 151 16.06 -6.78 0.99
N LEU A 152 15.56 -5.55 0.90
CA LEU A 152 14.43 -5.12 1.73
C LEU A 152 13.14 -5.88 1.40
N ALA A 153 12.86 -6.11 0.12
CA ALA A 153 11.68 -6.87 -0.31
C ALA A 153 11.76 -8.34 0.14
N ALA A 154 12.93 -8.97 0.04
CA ALA A 154 13.18 -10.32 0.56
C ALA A 154 12.97 -10.38 2.08
N LEU A 155 13.55 -9.44 2.83
CA LEU A 155 13.38 -9.39 4.28
C LEU A 155 11.91 -9.23 4.67
N LEU A 156 11.15 -8.40 3.96
CA LEU A 156 9.71 -8.24 4.20
C LEU A 156 8.94 -9.52 3.93
N CYS A 157 9.29 -10.23 2.85
CA CYS A 157 8.70 -11.52 2.51
C CYS A 157 8.95 -12.56 3.61
N ASP A 158 10.20 -12.67 4.06
CA ASP A 158 10.62 -13.63 5.08
C ASP A 158 9.99 -13.31 6.45
N THR A 159 10.00 -12.03 6.82
CA THR A 159 9.37 -11.55 8.06
C THR A 159 7.87 -11.81 8.06
N ALA A 160 7.17 -11.52 6.95
CA ALA A 160 5.73 -11.80 6.83
C ALA A 160 5.43 -13.31 6.86
N ALA A 161 6.27 -14.14 6.23
CA ALA A 161 6.13 -15.60 6.27
C ALA A 161 6.31 -16.14 7.70
N PHE A 162 7.37 -15.70 8.39
CA PHE A 162 7.60 -16.06 9.80
C PHE A 162 6.43 -15.64 10.70
N LEU A 163 5.97 -14.40 10.58
CA LEU A 163 4.85 -13.89 11.37
C LEU A 163 3.55 -14.65 11.07
N THR A 164 3.35 -15.09 9.84
CA THR A 164 2.22 -15.95 9.47
C THR A 164 2.24 -17.25 10.28
N GLU A 165 3.37 -17.96 10.29
CA GLU A 165 3.48 -19.19 11.09
C GLU A 165 3.27 -18.95 12.59
N VAL A 166 3.82 -17.86 13.13
CA VAL A 166 3.66 -17.50 14.55
C VAL A 166 2.19 -17.22 14.88
N LEU A 167 1.47 -16.53 13.99
CA LEU A 167 0.06 -16.22 14.15
C LEU A 167 -0.81 -17.47 14.07
N GLU A 168 -0.51 -18.39 13.15
CA GLU A 168 -1.19 -19.69 13.01
C GLU A 168 -0.99 -20.57 14.26
N LYS A 169 0.24 -20.67 14.76
CA LYS A 169 0.58 -21.44 15.98
C LYS A 169 -0.14 -20.91 17.23
N ARG A 170 -0.49 -19.62 17.28
CA ARG A 170 -1.21 -19.01 18.40
C ARG A 170 -2.71 -19.38 18.44
N GLY A 171 -3.21 -20.17 17.48
CA GLY A 171 -4.56 -20.74 17.53
C GLY A 171 -5.70 -19.75 17.25
N SER A 172 -5.37 -18.57 16.75
CA SER A 172 -6.39 -17.67 16.21
C SER A 172 -6.75 -18.14 14.81
N SER A 173 -8.00 -17.97 14.38
CA SER A 173 -8.46 -18.06 12.99
C SER A 173 -7.81 -16.94 12.12
N SER A 174 -6.51 -16.75 12.26
CA SER A 174 -5.78 -15.55 11.85
C SER A 174 -5.54 -15.62 10.35
N ALA A 175 -5.85 -14.51 9.69
CA ALA A 175 -5.31 -14.24 8.37
C ALA A 175 -3.77 -14.38 8.39
N PRO A 176 -3.15 -14.75 7.25
CA PRO A 176 -1.70 -14.63 7.11
C PRO A 176 -1.26 -13.18 7.35
N CYS A 177 -0.02 -13.01 7.81
CA CYS A 177 0.57 -11.67 7.92
C CYS A 177 0.72 -11.08 6.51
N ARG A 178 0.35 -9.81 6.37
CA ARG A 178 0.36 -9.10 5.09
C ARG A 178 1.38 -7.96 5.11
N ALA A 179 1.86 -7.57 3.93
CA ALA A 179 2.76 -6.44 3.74
C ALA A 179 2.22 -5.49 2.68
N ILE A 180 2.24 -4.19 2.95
CA ILE A 180 1.93 -3.15 1.98
C ILE A 180 3.08 -2.15 1.98
N ALA A 181 3.63 -1.84 0.82
CA ALA A 181 4.65 -0.79 0.69
C ALA A 181 4.20 0.23 -0.35
N SER A 182 4.45 1.53 -0.14
CA SER A 182 4.28 2.53 -1.19
C SER A 182 5.61 2.87 -1.85
N PHE A 183 5.59 3.09 -3.15
CA PHE A 183 6.75 3.45 -3.95
C PHE A 183 6.35 4.49 -5.01
N LEU A 184 7.12 5.57 -5.12
CA LEU A 184 6.99 6.50 -6.25
C LEU A 184 7.93 6.08 -7.37
N SER A 185 7.40 5.80 -8.55
CA SER A 185 8.24 5.52 -9.72
C SER A 185 8.87 6.79 -10.29
N ASP A 186 10.05 6.66 -10.90
CA ASP A 186 10.72 7.79 -11.57
C ASP A 186 9.85 8.40 -12.68
N ALA A 187 9.02 7.61 -13.36
CA ALA A 187 8.06 8.08 -14.37
C ALA A 187 7.00 9.03 -13.78
N ASP A 188 6.62 8.82 -12.52
CA ASP A 188 5.58 9.58 -11.82
C ASP A 188 6.14 10.77 -11.02
N SER A 189 7.47 10.86 -10.90
CA SER A 189 8.15 11.90 -10.12
C SER A 189 8.09 13.30 -10.75
N GLY A 190 7.54 13.43 -11.97
CA GLY A 190 7.47 14.70 -12.71
C GLY A 190 8.83 15.19 -13.23
N GLN A 191 9.89 14.40 -13.04
CA GLN A 191 11.18 14.62 -13.69
C GLN A 191 11.01 14.24 -15.17
N GLU A 192 11.31 15.17 -16.08
CA GLU A 192 11.32 14.91 -17.53
C GLU A 192 12.31 13.78 -17.82
N SER A 193 11.84 12.53 -17.79
CA SER A 193 12.67 11.41 -18.18
C SER A 193 12.95 11.56 -19.67
N ARG A 194 14.22 11.42 -20.03
CA ARG A 194 14.73 11.60 -21.39
C ARG A 194 14.34 10.45 -22.33
N ASP A 195 13.59 9.47 -21.84
CA ASP A 195 13.05 8.36 -22.64
C ASP A 195 11.74 7.83 -22.04
N PRO A 196 10.59 7.90 -22.74
CA PRO A 196 9.32 7.36 -22.28
C PRO A 196 9.29 5.81 -22.23
N SER A 197 10.37 5.15 -22.64
CA SER A 197 10.53 3.68 -22.62
C SER A 197 11.44 3.17 -21.50
N ALA A 198 12.04 4.05 -20.69
CA ALA A 198 12.89 3.63 -19.59
C ALA A 198 12.01 3.09 -18.45
N THR A 199 12.00 1.77 -18.26
CA THR A 199 11.36 1.14 -17.10
C THR A 199 12.17 1.42 -15.83
N ASP A 200 11.46 1.65 -14.73
CA ASP A 200 12.06 1.85 -13.42
C ASP A 200 12.59 0.50 -12.90
N SER A 201 13.90 0.29 -12.97
CA SER A 201 14.51 -1.02 -12.66
C SER A 201 14.36 -1.41 -11.19
N ILE A 202 14.21 -0.44 -10.28
CA ILE A 202 13.88 -0.71 -8.88
C ILE A 202 12.46 -1.25 -8.79
N LEU A 203 11.51 -0.64 -9.52
CA LEU A 203 10.14 -1.13 -9.59
C LEU A 203 10.07 -2.56 -10.15
N ASP A 204 10.84 -2.86 -11.20
CA ASP A 204 10.96 -4.21 -11.76
C ASP A 204 11.51 -5.23 -10.74
N VAL A 205 12.42 -4.81 -9.87
CA VAL A 205 12.88 -5.64 -8.75
C VAL A 205 11.74 -5.89 -7.77
N LEU A 206 11.03 -4.84 -7.33
CA LEU A 206 9.97 -4.95 -6.34
C LEU A 206 8.81 -5.84 -6.84
N ASP A 207 8.42 -5.73 -8.11
CA ASP A 207 7.38 -6.55 -8.72
C ASP A 207 7.61 -8.06 -8.62
N ARG A 208 8.87 -8.49 -8.54
CA ARG A 208 9.21 -9.91 -8.36
C ARG A 208 8.90 -10.43 -6.96
N TYR A 209 8.77 -9.55 -5.97
CA TYR A 209 8.52 -9.89 -4.57
C TYR A 209 7.08 -9.61 -4.11
N PHE A 210 6.46 -8.54 -4.63
CA PHE A 210 5.06 -8.21 -4.35
C PHE A 210 4.13 -8.98 -5.29
N GLN A 211 3.00 -9.47 -4.78
CA GLN A 211 2.03 -10.30 -5.54
C GLN A 211 1.01 -9.47 -6.32
N ALA A 212 0.94 -8.19 -5.99
CA ALA A 212 0.01 -7.28 -6.61
C ALA A 212 0.50 -5.85 -6.53
N ARG A 213 0.04 -5.06 -7.48
CA ARG A 213 0.27 -3.63 -7.57
C ARG A 213 -1.05 -2.89 -7.48
N CYS A 214 -1.14 -1.96 -6.55
CA CYS A 214 -2.19 -0.95 -6.49
C CYS A 214 -1.64 0.33 -7.13
N THR A 215 -1.99 0.60 -8.37
CA THR A 215 -1.54 1.82 -9.05
C THR A 215 -2.52 2.96 -8.78
N LEU A 216 -1.98 4.15 -8.50
CA LEU A 216 -2.71 5.39 -8.27
C LEU A 216 -2.35 6.39 -9.38
N ASP A 217 -3.10 6.34 -10.47
CA ASP A 217 -2.86 7.16 -11.65
C ASP A 217 -3.73 8.41 -11.61
N ARG A 218 -3.10 9.58 -11.77
CA ARG A 218 -3.86 10.84 -11.77
C ARG A 218 -4.67 10.95 -13.06
N ASP A 219 -5.99 11.07 -12.91
CA ASP A 219 -6.85 11.34 -14.05
C ASP A 219 -6.72 12.82 -14.43
N ARG A 220 -6.16 13.08 -15.61
CA ARG A 220 -5.99 14.42 -16.19
C ARG A 220 -7.15 14.82 -17.11
N SER A 221 -8.20 14.01 -17.18
CA SER A 221 -9.40 14.28 -17.95
C SER A 221 -10.31 15.31 -17.26
N TYR A 222 -11.46 15.60 -17.89
CA TYR A 222 -12.47 16.50 -17.34
C TYR A 222 -13.30 15.89 -16.20
N GLU A 223 -13.03 14.65 -15.78
CA GLU A 223 -13.83 13.96 -14.77
C GLU A 223 -13.81 14.62 -13.40
N ALA A 224 -12.67 15.17 -12.97
CA ALA A 224 -12.58 15.93 -11.73
C ALA A 224 -13.56 17.13 -11.75
N ALA A 225 -13.56 17.90 -12.85
CA ALA A 225 -14.44 19.04 -13.02
C ALA A 225 -15.93 18.63 -13.11
N ALA A 226 -16.24 17.54 -13.82
CA ALA A 226 -17.59 17.02 -13.94
C ALA A 226 -18.16 16.55 -12.58
N ALA A 227 -17.30 16.04 -11.70
CA ALA A 227 -17.66 15.61 -10.36
C ALA A 227 -17.59 16.74 -9.30
N ALA A 228 -17.27 17.98 -9.70
CA ALA A 228 -16.95 19.09 -8.78
C ALA A 228 -15.85 18.74 -7.75
N ALA A 229 -14.95 17.83 -8.11
CA ALA A 229 -13.81 17.42 -7.32
C ALA A 229 -12.58 18.28 -7.66
N GLN A 230 -11.67 18.41 -6.70
CA GLN A 230 -10.37 19.06 -6.91
C GLN A 230 -9.41 18.16 -7.71
N GLU A 231 -9.44 16.86 -7.45
CA GLU A 231 -8.62 15.87 -8.13
C GLU A 231 -9.43 14.61 -8.44
N ALA A 232 -9.13 13.96 -9.56
CA ALA A 232 -9.63 12.64 -9.91
C ALA A 232 -8.44 11.71 -10.14
N TRP A 233 -8.60 10.46 -9.72
CA TRP A 233 -7.58 9.44 -9.72
C TRP A 233 -8.18 8.11 -10.17
N HIS A 234 -7.49 7.39 -11.03
CA HIS A 234 -7.80 6.01 -11.36
C HIS A 234 -6.96 5.10 -10.47
N VAL A 235 -7.64 4.26 -9.71
CA VAL A 235 -7.05 3.31 -8.76
C VAL A 235 -7.34 1.92 -9.26
N TYR A 236 -6.31 1.13 -9.54
CA TYR A 236 -6.53 -0.24 -9.98
C TYR A 236 -5.55 -1.22 -9.34
N LEU A 237 -6.05 -2.41 -9.05
CA LEU A 237 -5.32 -3.45 -8.35
C LEU A 237 -4.99 -4.60 -9.31
N SER A 238 -3.82 -4.56 -9.91
CA SER A 238 -3.32 -5.63 -10.79
C SER A 238 -2.59 -6.71 -9.99
N GLY A 239 -2.68 -7.97 -10.44
CA GLY A 239 -1.82 -9.04 -9.95
C GLY A 239 -0.50 -9.03 -10.71
N THR A 240 0.63 -9.11 -10.01
CA THR A 240 1.91 -9.35 -10.68
C THR A 240 1.95 -10.83 -11.07
N LYS A 241 2.23 -11.13 -12.33
CA LYS A 241 2.31 -12.53 -12.82
C LYS A 241 3.38 -13.25 -12.00
N ILE A 242 2.99 -14.26 -11.22
CA ILE A 242 3.95 -15.24 -10.70
C ILE A 242 4.42 -16.04 -11.93
N PRO A 243 5.73 -16.25 -12.14
CA PRO A 243 6.25 -16.88 -13.36
C PRO A 243 5.72 -18.30 -13.67
N ASP A 244 5.04 -18.96 -12.71
CA ASP A 244 4.61 -20.36 -12.82
C ASP A 244 3.13 -20.55 -13.19
N ASP A 245 2.31 -19.50 -13.23
CA ASP A 245 0.91 -19.62 -13.66
C ASP A 245 0.79 -19.33 -15.16
N LEU A 246 0.87 -20.41 -15.95
CA LEU A 246 0.64 -20.48 -17.39
C LEU A 246 -0.86 -20.29 -17.72
N GLU A 247 -1.47 -19.18 -17.33
CA GLU A 247 -2.75 -18.73 -17.90
C GLU A 247 -2.59 -17.29 -18.39
N ASP A 248 -2.46 -17.15 -19.70
CA ASP A 248 -2.28 -15.89 -20.39
C ASP A 248 -3.63 -15.15 -20.50
N GLY A 249 -3.97 -14.44 -19.43
CA GLY A 249 -5.08 -13.49 -19.40
C GLY A 249 -4.72 -12.28 -18.52
N PRO A 250 -5.20 -11.06 -18.82
CA PRO A 250 -5.04 -9.95 -17.90
C PRO A 250 -5.74 -10.31 -16.60
N ALA A 251 -4.97 -10.54 -15.53
CA ALA A 251 -5.50 -10.84 -14.22
C ALA A 251 -6.51 -9.75 -13.85
N LEU A 252 -7.80 -10.14 -13.67
CA LEU A 252 -8.94 -9.26 -13.41
C LEU A 252 -8.54 -8.13 -12.47
N ALA A 253 -8.26 -6.95 -13.03
CA ALA A 253 -7.95 -5.76 -12.28
C ALA A 253 -9.27 -5.25 -11.71
N GLN A 254 -9.37 -5.11 -10.39
CA GLN A 254 -10.45 -4.33 -9.81
C GLN A 254 -10.07 -2.86 -9.95
N GLU A 255 -10.99 -2.05 -10.44
CA GLU A 255 -10.76 -0.65 -10.75
C GLU A 255 -11.74 0.25 -10.01
N TRP A 256 -11.23 1.38 -9.52
CA TRP A 256 -11.98 2.41 -8.83
C TRP A 256 -11.57 3.78 -9.37
N LYS A 257 -12.52 4.69 -9.39
CA LYS A 257 -12.28 6.13 -9.52
C LYS A 257 -12.29 6.75 -8.15
N LEU A 258 -11.24 7.49 -7.82
CA LEU A 258 -11.10 8.22 -6.58
C LEU A 258 -11.21 9.72 -6.86
N PHE A 259 -12.19 10.37 -6.24
CA PHE A 259 -12.37 11.81 -6.28
C PHE A 259 -11.91 12.41 -4.95
N ILE A 260 -11.09 13.45 -5.02
CA ILE A 260 -10.68 14.25 -3.87
C ILE A 260 -11.35 15.62 -3.98
N PHE A 261 -12.19 15.95 -3.01
CA PHE A 261 -12.90 17.24 -2.96
C PHE A 261 -12.09 18.32 -2.24
N PRO A 262 -12.41 19.62 -2.42
CA PRO A 262 -11.69 20.72 -1.78
C PRO A 262 -11.59 20.61 -0.24
N GLU A 263 -12.58 20.00 0.38
CA GLU A 263 -12.66 19.68 1.81
C GLU A 263 -11.95 18.38 2.21
N GLY A 264 -10.96 17.95 1.43
CA GLY A 264 -10.14 16.75 1.70
C GLY A 264 -10.92 15.42 1.71
N LEU A 265 -12.20 15.43 1.31
CA LEU A 265 -13.03 14.23 1.20
C LEU A 265 -12.52 13.35 0.07
N MET A 266 -12.44 12.05 0.35
CA MET A 266 -12.08 11.02 -0.63
C MET A 266 -13.30 10.17 -0.91
N GLU A 267 -13.73 10.12 -2.16
CA GLU A 267 -14.84 9.28 -2.62
C GLU A 267 -14.34 8.25 -3.64
N PHE A 268 -14.54 6.97 -3.34
CA PHE A 268 -14.21 5.87 -4.25
C PHE A 268 -15.47 5.40 -4.98
N LYS A 269 -15.43 5.30 -6.30
CA LYS A 269 -16.48 4.75 -7.15
C LYS A 269 -15.94 3.54 -7.90
N LEU A 270 -16.57 2.38 -7.74
CA LEU A 270 -16.22 1.19 -8.51
C LEU A 270 -16.53 1.44 -10.00
N VAL A 271 -15.62 1.02 -10.89
CA VAL A 271 -15.79 1.08 -12.36
C VAL A 271 -16.38 -0.23 -12.88
#